data_AF-A0A512BBL8-F1
#
_entry.id   AF-A0A512BBL8-F1
#
_cell.length_a   1.000
_cell.length_b   1.000
_cell.length_c   1.000
_cell.angle_alpha   90.00
_cell.angle_beta   90.00
_cell.angle_gamma   90.00
#
_symmetry.space_group_name_H-M   'P 1'
#
loop_
_entity.id
_entity.type
_entity.pdbx_description
1 polymer ?
#
loop_
_entity_poly.entity_id
_entity_poly.type
_entity_poly.pdbx_seq_one_letter_code
_entity_poly.pdbx_strand_id
1 'polypeptide(L)'
;MTADDTLKVNWDVKGKPTLLVSETELPDSGGRVLEMKLVVEKNGKEVNQVVQVEMLPKNTTTSITFSTELRGDTLVAEDEKNPGVWGDRFEVLSVSNASGRPLTVTHANRTASLNKSEMSSNAFAGTPVEGRWIFKSLLTQAEKGDHSLLPERLTINATLTYKRR
;
A
#
# COMPACT_ATOMS: atom_id res chain seq x y z
N MET A 1 -5.63 16.57 -1.27
CA MET A 1 -5.68 17.42 -0.06
C MET A 1 -6.99 17.20 0.66
N THR A 2 -6.97 16.69 1.90
CA THR A 2 -7.95 17.20 2.87
C THR A 2 -7.52 18.62 3.22
N ALA A 3 -8.45 19.50 3.57
CA ALA A 3 -8.26 20.95 3.62
C ALA A 3 -7.17 21.50 4.58
N ASP A 4 -6.44 20.66 5.32
CA ASP A 4 -5.65 21.06 6.49
C ASP A 4 -4.16 20.67 6.47
N ASP A 5 -3.63 20.06 5.40
CA ASP A 5 -2.21 19.73 5.35
C ASP A 5 -1.39 20.98 4.95
N THR A 6 -0.75 21.61 5.93
CA THR A 6 0.11 22.80 5.73
C THR A 6 1.58 22.40 5.67
N LEU A 7 2.28 22.82 4.62
CA LEU A 7 3.73 22.67 4.52
C LEU A 7 4.42 24.02 4.71
N LYS A 8 5.32 24.10 5.69
CA LYS A 8 6.18 25.28 5.89
C LYS A 8 7.56 25.01 5.31
N VAL A 9 7.94 25.78 4.29
CA VAL A 9 9.29 25.80 3.76
C VAL A 9 9.90 27.16 4.02
N ASN A 10 11.11 27.17 4.57
CA ASN A 10 11.83 28.41 4.87
C ASN A 10 13.05 28.50 3.96
N TRP A 11 13.27 29.69 3.40
CA TRP A 11 14.45 30.01 2.60
C TRP A 11 15.02 31.35 3.04
N ASP A 12 16.34 31.46 3.03
CA ASP A 12 17.05 32.73 3.22
C ASP A 12 17.58 33.19 1.86
N VAL A 13 17.05 34.28 1.31
CA VAL A 13 17.33 34.72 -0.07
C VAL A 13 17.63 36.21 -0.15
N LYS A 14 18.59 36.56 -1.02
CA LYS A 14 18.94 37.94 -1.38
C LYS A 14 18.72 38.15 -2.88
N GLY A 15 17.68 38.87 -3.25
CA GLY A 15 17.33 39.13 -4.65
C GLY A 15 15.82 39.15 -4.83
N LYS A 16 15.35 38.94 -6.07
CA LYS A 16 13.92 38.74 -6.35
C LYS A 16 13.62 37.24 -6.34
N PRO A 17 12.86 36.72 -5.36
CA PRO A 17 12.49 35.31 -5.33
C PRO A 17 11.25 35.05 -6.18
N THR A 18 11.27 33.91 -6.87
CA THR A 18 10.13 33.32 -7.58
C THR A 18 10.00 31.88 -7.10
N LEU A 19 8.82 31.52 -6.59
CA LEU A 19 8.50 30.14 -6.26
C LEU A 19 7.74 29.51 -7.42
N LEU A 20 8.28 28.44 -7.96
CA LEU A 20 7.63 27.59 -8.94
C LEU A 20 7.15 26.34 -8.23
N VAL A 21 5.90 25.95 -8.49
CA VAL A 21 5.29 24.74 -7.93
C VAL A 21 4.82 23.88 -9.08
N SER A 22 5.25 22.62 -9.11
CA SER A 22 4.79 21.61 -10.03
C SER A 22 4.27 20.40 -9.25
N GLU A 23 3.17 19.82 -9.73
CA GLU A 23 2.58 18.60 -9.20
C GLU A 23 2.71 17.51 -10.26
N THR A 24 3.20 16.34 -9.87
CA THR A 24 3.31 15.17 -10.75
C THR A 24 2.68 13.98 -10.05
N GLU A 25 1.77 13.28 -10.72
CA GLU A 25 1.22 12.03 -10.20
C GLU A 25 2.21 10.89 -10.37
N LEU A 26 2.38 10.08 -9.33
CA LEU A 26 3.17 8.86 -9.37
C LEU A 26 2.30 7.73 -9.94
N PRO A 27 2.67 7.13 -11.09
CA PRO A 27 1.81 6.19 -11.81
C PRO A 27 1.48 4.92 -11.01
N ASP A 28 2.32 4.53 -10.04
CA ASP A 28 2.20 3.24 -9.36
C ASP A 28 1.63 3.31 -7.93
N SER A 29 1.64 4.48 -7.28
CA SER A 29 1.25 4.62 -5.86
C SER A 29 -0.04 5.42 -5.64
N GLY A 30 -0.54 6.09 -6.68
CA GLY A 30 -1.56 7.13 -6.53
C GLY A 30 -1.09 8.31 -5.67
N GLY A 31 0.21 8.33 -5.32
CA GLY A 31 0.87 9.43 -4.67
C GLY A 31 1.13 10.57 -5.64
N ARG A 32 1.44 11.74 -5.08
CA ARG A 32 1.75 12.93 -5.86
C ARG A 32 3.05 13.52 -5.36
N VAL A 33 3.93 13.91 -6.27
CA VAL A 33 5.11 14.68 -5.93
C VAL A 33 4.80 16.14 -6.16
N LEU A 34 4.90 16.92 -5.07
CA LEU A 34 4.92 18.36 -5.13
C LEU A 34 6.39 18.80 -5.20
N GLU A 35 6.81 19.29 -6.35
CA GLU A 35 8.10 19.92 -6.51
C GLU A 35 7.95 21.43 -6.33
N MET A 36 8.74 21.99 -5.41
CA MET A 36 8.84 23.41 -5.16
C MET A 36 10.24 23.86 -5.54
N LYS A 37 10.34 24.67 -6.59
CA LYS A 37 11.60 25.24 -7.05
C LYS A 37 11.62 26.73 -6.73
N LEU A 38 12.48 27.12 -5.81
CA LEU A 38 12.78 28.52 -5.56
C LEU A 38 13.84 28.98 -6.56
N VAL A 39 13.57 30.07 -7.24
CA VAL A 39 14.47 30.74 -8.16
C VAL A 39 14.73 32.14 -7.62
N VAL A 40 16.00 32.56 -7.53
CA VAL A 40 16.39 33.88 -7.07
C VAL A 40 17.24 34.54 -8.14
N GLU A 41 16.79 35.71 -8.59
CA GLU A 41 17.55 36.53 -9.54
C GLU A 41 18.22 37.71 -8.82
N LYS A 42 19.53 37.88 -9.07
CA LYS A 42 20.29 39.05 -8.63
C LYS A 42 21.35 39.43 -9.68
N ASN A 43 21.31 40.66 -10.16
CA ASN A 43 22.27 41.21 -11.14
C ASN A 43 22.37 40.36 -12.44
N GLY A 44 21.24 39.87 -12.95
CA GLY A 44 21.21 39.00 -14.14
C GLY A 44 21.78 37.60 -13.94
N LYS A 45 22.06 37.20 -12.69
CA LYS A 45 22.42 35.83 -12.31
C LYS A 45 21.24 35.16 -11.61
N GLU A 46 20.94 33.94 -12.02
CA GLU A 46 19.91 33.09 -11.44
C GLU A 46 20.57 32.01 -10.55
N VAL A 47 20.01 31.80 -9.36
CA VAL A 47 20.30 30.65 -8.50
C VAL A 47 18.98 29.96 -8.18
N ASN A 48 18.95 28.63 -8.16
CA ASN A 48 17.75 27.90 -7.79
C ASN A 48 18.00 26.81 -6.74
N GLN A 49 16.96 26.48 -6.00
CA GLN A 49 16.91 25.39 -5.04
C GLN A 49 15.59 24.62 -5.23
N VAL A 50 15.68 23.29 -5.28
CA VAL A 50 14.52 22.41 -5.47
C VAL A 50 14.26 21.63 -4.19
N VAL A 51 12.99 21.58 -3.78
CA VAL A 51 12.48 20.74 -2.69
C VAL A 51 11.38 19.88 -3.27
N GLN A 52 11.51 18.56 -3.14
CA GLN A 52 10.48 17.61 -3.53
C GLN A 52 9.77 17.07 -2.29
N VAL A 53 8.45 17.04 -2.34
CA VAL A 53 7.60 16.55 -1.26
C VAL A 53 6.70 15.47 -1.82
N GLU A 54 6.85 14.26 -1.29
CA GLU A 54 5.99 13.15 -1.64
C GLU A 54 4.72 13.19 -0.79
N MET A 55 3.58 13.37 -1.45
CA MET A 55 2.25 13.31 -0.87
C MET A 55 1.67 11.91 -1.09
N LEU A 56 1.63 11.12 -0.03
CA LEU A 56 0.98 9.82 -0.04
C LEU A 56 -0.52 10.01 0.19
N PRO A 57 -1.40 9.30 -0.54
CA PRO A 57 -2.83 9.40 -0.29
C PRO A 57 -3.14 8.90 1.13
N LYS A 58 -4.12 9.54 1.79
CA LYS A 58 -4.52 9.18 3.17
C LYS A 58 -4.78 7.68 3.29
N ASN A 59 -5.42 7.12 2.27
CA ASN A 59 -5.60 5.69 2.11
C ASN A 59 -5.08 5.26 0.74
N THR A 60 -4.45 4.09 0.67
CA THR A 60 -4.09 3.43 -0.60
C THR A 60 -4.58 2.00 -0.59
N THR A 61 -4.83 1.42 -1.76
CA THR A 61 -5.21 0.01 -1.88
C THR A 61 -4.11 -0.75 -2.59
N THR A 62 -3.78 -1.94 -2.07
CA THR A 62 -2.79 -2.83 -2.69
C THR A 62 -3.28 -4.27 -2.64
N SER A 63 -2.81 -5.09 -3.57
CA SER A 63 -3.03 -6.54 -3.52
C SER A 63 -1.89 -7.23 -2.77
N ILE A 64 -2.24 -8.20 -1.95
CA ILE A 64 -1.31 -9.09 -1.27
C ILE A 64 -1.58 -10.48 -1.86
N THR A 65 -0.63 -10.95 -2.68
CA THR A 65 -0.75 -12.18 -3.46
C THR A 65 0.45 -13.06 -3.24
N PHE A 66 0.21 -14.35 -2.97
CA PHE A 66 1.25 -15.35 -2.79
C PHE A 66 0.96 -16.61 -3.60
N SER A 67 2.02 -17.32 -3.98
CA SER A 67 1.92 -18.63 -4.62
C SER A 67 1.37 -19.66 -3.65
N THR A 68 0.56 -20.58 -4.14
CA THR A 68 -0.01 -21.66 -3.35
C THR A 68 0.86 -22.90 -3.33
N GLU A 69 0.85 -23.57 -2.19
CA GLU A 69 1.31 -24.93 -1.99
C GLU A 69 0.15 -25.79 -1.49
N LEU A 70 0.05 -27.03 -1.96
CA LEU A 70 -0.93 -27.99 -1.46
C LEU A 70 -0.41 -28.70 -0.22
N ARG A 71 -1.15 -28.60 0.90
CA ARG A 71 -0.86 -29.29 2.16
C ARG A 71 -2.09 -30.10 2.60
N GLY A 72 -2.14 -31.37 2.19
CA GLY A 72 -3.32 -32.22 2.36
C GLY A 72 -4.51 -31.66 1.59
N ASP A 73 -5.64 -31.45 2.26
CA ASP A 73 -6.87 -30.88 1.67
C ASP A 73 -6.90 -29.33 1.69
N THR A 74 -5.75 -28.68 1.94
CA THR A 74 -5.67 -27.23 2.11
C THR A 74 -4.64 -26.63 1.16
N LEU A 75 -5.07 -25.62 0.41
CA LEU A 75 -4.17 -24.69 -0.26
C LEU A 75 -3.65 -23.68 0.75
N VAL A 76 -2.33 -23.56 0.84
CA VAL A 76 -1.64 -22.61 1.71
C VAL A 76 -0.83 -21.67 0.83
N ALA A 77 -1.05 -20.36 0.98
CA ALA A 77 -0.21 -19.34 0.36
C ALA A 77 0.35 -18.46 1.48
N GLU A 78 1.66 -18.50 1.69
CA GLU A 78 2.31 -17.77 2.78
C GLU A 78 3.60 -17.13 2.31
N ASP A 79 3.84 -15.90 2.76
CA ASP A 79 5.07 -15.17 2.51
C ASP A 79 5.19 -13.99 3.48
N GLU A 80 6.30 -13.25 3.39
CA GLU A 80 6.56 -12.04 4.14
C GLU A 80 6.48 -10.80 3.24
N LYS A 81 5.64 -9.84 3.62
CA LYS A 81 5.61 -8.54 2.94
C LYS A 81 6.81 -7.71 3.37
N ASN A 82 7.69 -7.43 2.41
CA ASN A 82 8.95 -6.75 2.65
C ASN A 82 8.74 -5.31 3.21
N PRO A 83 9.37 -4.97 4.36
CA PRO A 83 9.34 -3.63 4.94
C PRO A 83 9.92 -2.55 4.02
N GLY A 84 10.84 -2.88 3.10
CA GLY A 84 11.48 -1.91 2.21
C GLY A 84 10.54 -1.26 1.18
N VAL A 85 9.36 -1.83 0.93
CA VAL A 85 8.39 -1.30 -0.03
C VAL A 85 7.34 -0.40 0.63
N TRP A 86 6.92 -0.72 1.86
CA TRP A 86 5.85 0.00 2.57
C TRP A 86 6.36 0.81 3.76
N GLY A 87 7.54 0.48 4.29
CA GLY A 87 8.08 1.05 5.52
C GLY A 87 7.18 0.80 6.73
N ASP A 88 7.50 1.49 7.82
CA ASP A 88 6.78 1.44 9.11
C ASP A 88 5.66 2.49 9.20
N ARG A 89 5.25 3.05 8.06
CA ARG A 89 4.36 4.22 7.98
C ARG A 89 2.93 3.88 7.58
N PHE A 90 2.64 2.63 7.24
CA PHE A 90 1.30 2.20 6.86
C PHE A 90 0.77 1.13 7.80
N GLU A 91 -0.51 1.27 8.13
CA GLU A 91 -1.27 0.27 8.86
C GLU A 91 -2.43 -0.21 7.99
N VAL A 92 -2.82 -1.46 8.17
CA VAL A 92 -4.01 -2.02 7.51
C VAL A 92 -5.24 -1.31 8.05
N LEU A 93 -6.09 -0.80 7.17
CA LEU A 93 -7.41 -0.25 7.49
C LEU A 93 -8.48 -1.32 7.33
N SER A 94 -8.45 -2.05 6.21
CA SER A 94 -9.36 -3.15 5.92
C SER A 94 -8.79 -4.10 4.89
N VAL A 95 -9.27 -5.34 4.87
CA VAL A 95 -8.95 -6.34 3.84
C VAL A 95 -10.22 -6.85 3.17
N SER A 96 -10.14 -7.25 1.91
CA SER A 96 -11.22 -7.94 1.20
C SER A 96 -10.67 -9.14 0.44
N ASN A 97 -11.51 -10.14 0.24
CA ASN A 97 -11.14 -11.35 -0.48
C ASN A 97 -11.11 -11.09 -1.99
N ALA A 98 -10.02 -11.44 -2.65
CA ALA A 98 -9.86 -11.33 -4.11
C ALA A 98 -9.53 -12.69 -4.76
N SER A 99 -9.61 -13.80 -4.01
CA SER A 99 -9.34 -15.16 -4.52
C SER A 99 -10.55 -15.86 -5.10
N GLY A 100 -11.75 -15.28 -5.03
CA GLY A 100 -12.98 -15.92 -5.51
C GLY A 100 -13.39 -17.18 -4.73
N ARG A 101 -12.78 -17.44 -3.57
CA ARG A 101 -13.03 -18.60 -2.69
C ARG A 101 -12.84 -18.21 -1.22
N PRO A 102 -13.52 -18.85 -0.25
CA PRO A 102 -13.33 -18.54 1.16
C PRO A 102 -11.87 -18.71 1.61
N LEU A 103 -11.34 -17.75 2.36
CA LEU A 103 -9.99 -17.77 2.91
C LEU A 103 -10.02 -17.73 4.43
N THR A 104 -9.10 -18.43 5.07
CA THR A 104 -8.66 -18.12 6.44
C THR A 104 -7.33 -17.39 6.34
N VAL A 105 -7.30 -16.14 6.77
CA VAL A 105 -6.13 -15.28 6.71
C VAL A 105 -5.54 -15.15 8.11
N THR A 106 -4.23 -15.29 8.25
CA THR A 106 -3.49 -15.04 9.49
C THR A 106 -2.39 -14.03 9.25
N HIS A 107 -2.30 -13.02 10.12
CA HIS A 107 -1.31 -11.96 10.06
C HIS A 107 -1.22 -11.23 11.40
N ALA A 108 0.00 -10.86 11.82
CA ALA A 108 0.25 -10.16 13.09
C ALA A 108 -0.47 -10.79 14.31
N ASN A 109 -0.43 -12.12 14.41
CA ASN A 109 -1.11 -12.94 15.43
C ASN A 109 -2.64 -12.81 15.46
N ARG A 110 -3.25 -12.27 14.41
CA ARG A 110 -4.70 -12.25 14.20
C ARG A 110 -5.08 -13.24 13.11
N THR A 111 -6.25 -13.85 13.25
CA THR A 111 -6.81 -14.75 12.25
C THR A 111 -8.25 -14.34 11.94
N ALA A 112 -8.61 -14.33 10.66
CA ALA A 112 -9.95 -13.98 10.20
C ALA A 112 -10.38 -14.86 9.03
N SER A 113 -11.66 -15.19 8.98
CA SER A 113 -12.28 -15.82 7.81
C SER A 113 -12.81 -14.73 6.87
N LEU A 114 -12.35 -14.75 5.63
CA LEU A 114 -12.85 -13.90 4.56
C LEU A 114 -13.73 -14.76 3.65
N ASN A 115 -15.03 -14.46 3.62
CA ASN A 115 -15.96 -15.13 2.73
C ASN A 115 -15.60 -14.84 1.26
N LYS A 116 -16.18 -15.60 0.34
CA LYS A 116 -16.03 -15.37 -1.10
C LYS A 116 -16.53 -13.97 -1.54
N SER A 117 -17.42 -13.35 -0.78
CA SER A 117 -17.89 -11.98 -1.02
C SER A 117 -16.76 -10.96 -0.90
N GLU A 118 -16.73 -9.97 -1.79
CA GLU A 118 -15.78 -8.84 -1.75
C GLU A 118 -16.01 -7.85 -0.59
N MET A 119 -16.85 -8.20 0.39
CA MET A 119 -17.07 -7.36 1.56
C MET A 119 -15.76 -7.19 2.34
N SER A 120 -15.46 -5.94 2.64
CA SER A 120 -14.29 -5.58 3.43
C SER A 120 -14.46 -6.02 4.89
N SER A 121 -13.34 -6.39 5.51
CA SER A 121 -13.21 -6.79 6.90
C SER A 121 -12.15 -5.92 7.57
N ASN A 122 -12.43 -5.48 8.79
CA ASN A 122 -11.53 -4.71 9.63
C ASN A 122 -10.74 -5.58 10.63
N ALA A 123 -10.73 -6.90 10.46
CA ALA A 123 -10.10 -7.82 11.43
C ALA A 123 -8.60 -7.55 11.65
N PHE A 124 -7.92 -7.01 10.64
CA PHE A 124 -6.50 -6.64 10.69
C PHE A 124 -6.30 -5.13 10.87
N ALA A 125 -7.35 -4.37 11.19
CA ALA A 125 -7.23 -2.92 11.34
C ALA A 125 -6.18 -2.56 12.41
N GLY A 126 -5.29 -1.63 12.06
CA GLY A 126 -4.19 -1.14 12.91
C GLY A 126 -2.98 -2.08 13.01
N THR A 127 -2.94 -3.20 12.27
CA THR A 127 -1.71 -3.99 12.15
C THR A 127 -0.77 -3.37 11.11
N PRO A 128 0.55 -3.58 11.23
CA PRO A 128 1.47 -3.27 10.14
C PRO A 128 1.07 -4.01 8.86
N VAL A 129 1.49 -3.51 7.71
CA VAL A 129 1.32 -4.23 6.42
C VAL A 129 2.44 -5.26 6.21
N GLU A 130 3.63 -4.92 6.70
CA GLU A 130 4.82 -5.75 6.69
C GLU A 130 4.71 -6.99 7.59
N GLY A 131 5.56 -7.97 7.31
CA GLY A 131 5.63 -9.21 8.08
C GLY A 131 4.87 -10.35 7.42
N ARG A 132 4.76 -11.46 8.17
CA ARG A 132 4.24 -12.72 7.65
C ARG A 132 2.73 -12.67 7.46
N TRP A 133 2.29 -13.15 6.30
CA TRP A 133 0.90 -13.38 5.95
C TRP A 133 0.70 -14.85 5.57
N ILE A 134 -0.41 -15.45 5.99
CA ILE A 134 -0.75 -16.84 5.69
C ILE A 134 -2.20 -16.88 5.24
N PHE A 135 -2.44 -17.36 4.02
CA PHE A 135 -3.76 -17.61 3.45
C PHE A 135 -3.98 -19.11 3.38
N LYS A 136 -5.14 -19.57 3.86
CA LYS A 136 -5.55 -20.97 3.78
C LYS A 136 -6.92 -21.08 3.12
N SER A 137 -7.08 -22.03 2.23
CA SER A 137 -8.38 -22.43 1.69
C SER A 137 -8.49 -23.93 1.60
N LEU A 138 -9.64 -24.48 1.97
CA LEU A 138 -9.95 -25.88 1.68
C LEU A 138 -10.14 -26.08 0.17
N LEU A 139 -9.78 -27.27 -0.32
CA LEU A 139 -10.08 -27.70 -1.68
C LEU A 139 -11.60 -27.81 -1.90
N THR A 140 -12.05 -27.42 -3.09
CA THR A 140 -13.40 -27.72 -3.56
C THR A 140 -13.51 -29.20 -3.95
N GLN A 141 -14.73 -29.72 -4.08
CA GLN A 141 -14.94 -31.10 -4.52
C GLN A 141 -14.36 -31.35 -5.93
N ALA A 142 -14.47 -30.35 -6.82
CA ALA A 142 -13.89 -30.45 -8.16
C ALA A 142 -12.36 -30.53 -8.12
N GLU A 143 -11.72 -29.69 -7.30
CA GLU A 143 -10.26 -29.68 -7.13
C GLU A 143 -9.72 -30.94 -6.48
N LYS A 144 -10.49 -31.61 -5.61
CA LYS A 144 -10.12 -32.91 -5.06
C LYS A 144 -10.11 -34.01 -6.12
N GLY A 145 -10.97 -33.89 -7.14
CA GLY A 145 -11.02 -34.83 -8.27
C GLY A 145 -10.01 -34.49 -9.37
N ASP A 146 -9.65 -33.22 -9.50
CA ASP A 146 -8.74 -32.71 -10.53
C ASP A 146 -7.86 -31.57 -9.99
N HIS A 147 -6.61 -31.91 -9.70
CA HIS A 147 -5.61 -30.97 -9.19
C HIS A 147 -5.15 -29.94 -10.23
N SER A 148 -5.49 -30.10 -11.53
CA SER A 148 -5.21 -29.06 -12.53
C SER A 148 -6.07 -27.81 -12.34
N LEU A 149 -7.14 -27.91 -11.55
CA LEU A 149 -8.03 -26.81 -11.21
C LEU A 149 -7.54 -25.96 -10.03
N LEU A 150 -6.42 -26.32 -9.41
CA LEU A 150 -5.88 -25.59 -8.26
C LEU A 150 -5.42 -24.19 -8.70
N PRO A 151 -5.87 -23.11 -8.04
CA PRO A 151 -5.36 -21.78 -8.33
C PRO A 151 -3.89 -21.71 -7.91
N GLU A 152 -3.02 -21.19 -8.77
CA GLU A 152 -1.59 -21.03 -8.48
C GLU A 152 -1.31 -19.98 -7.40
N ARG A 153 -2.28 -19.10 -7.12
CA ARG A 153 -2.13 -17.95 -6.22
C ARG A 153 -3.40 -17.68 -5.43
N LEU A 154 -3.21 -17.19 -4.20
CA LEU A 154 -4.26 -16.59 -3.39
C LEU A 154 -3.97 -15.10 -3.18
N THR A 155 -5.02 -14.29 -3.17
CA THR A 155 -4.96 -12.82 -3.17
C THR A 155 -6.02 -12.25 -2.23
N ILE A 156 -5.60 -11.26 -1.46
CA ILE A 156 -6.50 -10.32 -0.80
C ILE A 156 -6.18 -8.91 -1.28
N ASN A 157 -7.17 -8.01 -1.23
CA ASN A 157 -6.92 -6.58 -1.36
C ASN A 157 -6.87 -5.96 0.04
N ALA A 158 -5.86 -5.15 0.32
CA ALA A 158 -5.71 -4.42 1.56
C ALA A 158 -5.84 -2.92 1.28
N THR A 159 -6.73 -2.26 2.00
CA THR A 159 -6.73 -0.80 2.12
C THR A 159 -5.84 -0.44 3.29
N LEU A 160 -4.89 0.43 3.04
CA LEU A 160 -3.87 0.89 3.97
C LEU A 160 -4.14 2.34 4.33
N THR A 161 -3.71 2.75 5.52
CA THR A 161 -3.75 4.15 5.94
C THR A 161 -2.39 4.60 6.45
N TYR A 162 -2.05 5.86 6.19
CA TYR A 162 -0.79 6.43 6.66
C TYR A 162 -0.84 6.73 8.16
N LYS A 163 0.14 6.23 8.91
CA LYS A 163 0.33 6.49 10.34
C LYS A 163 0.96 7.87 10.53
N ARG A 164 0.16 8.85 10.95
CA ARG A 164 0.70 10.13 11.44
C ARG A 164 1.38 9.86 12.79
N ARG A 165 2.71 10.06 12.86
CA ARG A 165 3.47 10.07 14.12
C ARG A 165 3.26 11.38 14.85
#